data_AF-A0A3N4KZA5-F1
#
_entry.id   AF-A0A3N4KZA5-F1
#
_cell.length_a   1.000
_cell.length_b   1.000
_cell.length_c   1.000
_cell.angle_alpha   90.00
_cell.angle_beta   90.00
_cell.angle_gamma   90.00
#
_symmetry.space_group_name_H-M   'P 1'
#
loop_
_entity.id
_entity.type
_entity.pdbx_description
1 polymer ?
#
loop_
_entity_poly.entity_id
_entity_poly.type
_entity_poly.pdbx_seq_one_letter_code
_entity_poly.pdbx_strand_id
1 'polypeptide(L)'
;MGFSLRRVRRFAVFVSGRVRRLSGKTRCSVCMKYYKSHNLKVLPHCAHNYCRECLRRTFLRLVDDGGESTVPPRCCGHEITLSITGDFLDGVENPTDTIGLKEKYLQVLEKRTNDPIFCSRGCIKDGDVELDAGLDTKWFITPEEIREEEDLAICGKCKGGTCTLCKMPAPHIAEECGIPDEAEKEEIRYKRLSGKNGWRCCDSCGMMLSRDVGCAHVVCRCGNDVWLAF
;
A
#
# COMPACT_ATOMS: atom_id res chain seq x y z
N MET A 1 54.12 -14.81 -57.25
CA MET A 1 53.91 -13.92 -56.09
C MET A 1 52.59 -14.29 -55.44
N GLY A 2 52.63 -14.92 -54.27
CA GLY A 2 51.43 -15.30 -53.52
C GLY A 2 51.30 -14.46 -52.25
N PHE A 3 50.07 -14.25 -51.79
CA PHE A 3 49.68 -14.02 -50.38
C PHE A 3 48.18 -14.42 -50.30
N SER A 4 47.89 -15.60 -49.75
CA SER A 4 47.54 -15.84 -48.34
C SER A 4 46.12 -15.36 -47.97
N LEU A 5 45.13 -16.22 -48.25
CA LEU A 5 43.81 -16.16 -47.62
C LEU A 5 43.96 -16.63 -46.16
N ARG A 6 43.99 -15.68 -45.22
CA ARG A 6 43.97 -16.00 -43.79
C ARG A 6 42.62 -16.63 -43.43
N ARG A 7 42.63 -17.94 -43.14
CA ARG A 7 41.53 -18.63 -42.44
C ARG A 7 41.36 -17.98 -41.07
N VAL A 8 40.28 -17.25 -40.88
CA VAL A 8 39.82 -16.89 -39.53
C VAL A 8 39.19 -18.14 -38.93
N ARG A 9 39.92 -18.78 -38.01
CA ARG A 9 39.38 -19.84 -37.16
C ARG A 9 38.24 -19.23 -36.34
N ARG A 10 36.99 -19.54 -36.69
CA ARG A 10 35.87 -19.41 -35.77
C ARG A 10 36.16 -20.34 -34.59
N PHE A 11 36.59 -19.77 -33.47
CA PHE A 11 36.54 -20.46 -32.19
C PHE A 11 35.06 -20.68 -31.87
N ALA A 12 34.56 -21.87 -32.18
CA ALA A 12 33.33 -22.37 -31.62
C ALA A 12 33.62 -22.66 -30.14
N VAL A 13 33.35 -21.68 -29.27
CA VAL A 13 33.22 -21.95 -27.85
C VAL A 13 31.93 -22.75 -27.70
N PHE A 14 32.06 -24.08 -27.66
CA PHE A 14 31.00 -24.97 -27.23
C PHE A 14 30.75 -24.70 -25.75
N VAL A 15 29.86 -23.75 -25.45
CA VAL A 15 29.23 -23.71 -24.14
C VAL A 15 28.24 -24.88 -24.13
N SER A 16 28.70 -26.04 -23.69
CA SER A 16 27.84 -27.18 -23.34
C SER A 16 27.06 -26.87 -22.05
N GLY A 17 26.27 -25.80 -22.08
CA GLY A 17 25.28 -25.48 -21.07
C GLY A 17 23.96 -26.04 -21.55
N ARG A 18 23.46 -27.09 -20.90
CA ARG A 18 22.12 -27.62 -21.11
C ARG A 18 21.15 -26.49 -20.75
N VAL A 19 20.73 -25.67 -21.72
CA VAL A 19 19.67 -24.66 -21.53
C VAL A 19 18.40 -25.46 -21.27
N ARG A 20 18.16 -25.82 -20.01
CA ARG A 20 16.87 -26.32 -19.58
C ARG A 20 15.90 -25.18 -19.91
N ARG A 21 15.03 -25.39 -20.90
CA ARG A 21 13.91 -24.48 -21.16
C ARG A 21 13.20 -24.31 -19.82
N LEU A 22 13.27 -23.12 -19.22
CA LEU A 22 12.49 -22.75 -18.04
C LEU A 22 11.03 -22.54 -18.45
N SER A 23 10.45 -23.46 -19.23
CA SER A 23 9.09 -23.33 -19.74
C SER A 23 8.13 -23.20 -18.56
N GLY A 24 7.49 -22.04 -18.43
CA GLY A 24 6.53 -21.75 -17.37
C GLY A 24 7.13 -21.41 -15.99
N LYS A 25 8.42 -21.05 -15.90
CA LYS A 25 9.01 -20.53 -14.66
C LYS A 25 9.50 -19.09 -14.83
N THR A 26 9.16 -18.25 -13.86
CA THR A 26 9.58 -16.84 -13.79
C THR A 26 10.42 -16.62 -12.53
N ARG A 27 11.23 -15.55 -12.52
CA ARG A 27 12.17 -15.25 -11.43
C ARG A 27 11.54 -14.25 -10.44
N CYS A 28 11.70 -14.49 -9.14
CA CYS A 28 11.36 -13.49 -8.11
C CYS A 28 12.37 -12.34 -8.11
N SER A 29 11.87 -11.11 -8.01
CA SER A 29 12.65 -9.86 -8.06
C SER A 29 13.49 -9.61 -6.80
N VAL A 30 13.21 -10.32 -5.70
CA VAL A 30 13.92 -10.15 -4.41
C VAL A 30 14.96 -11.23 -4.20
N CYS A 31 14.56 -12.52 -4.18
CA CYS A 31 15.49 -13.62 -3.90
C CYS A 31 16.17 -14.19 -5.16
N MET A 32 15.80 -13.71 -6.35
CA MET A 32 16.34 -14.16 -7.64
C MET A 32 16.14 -15.65 -7.96
N LYS A 33 15.34 -16.39 -7.18
CA LYS A 33 14.99 -17.79 -7.43
C LYS A 33 13.85 -17.91 -8.46
N TYR A 34 13.83 -19.04 -9.19
CA TYR A 34 12.81 -19.34 -10.21
C TYR A 34 11.67 -20.18 -9.64
N TYR A 35 10.44 -19.77 -9.93
CA TYR A 35 9.21 -20.40 -9.45
C TYR A 35 8.24 -20.62 -10.62
N LYS A 36 7.30 -21.56 -10.46
CA LYS A 36 6.15 -21.68 -11.36
C LYS A 36 5.26 -20.44 -11.18
N SER A 37 4.53 -20.04 -12.22
CA SER A 37 3.72 -18.81 -12.20
C SER A 37 2.73 -18.72 -11.03
N HIS A 38 2.09 -19.81 -10.61
CA HIS A 38 1.15 -19.80 -9.47
C HIS A 38 1.83 -19.57 -8.09
N ASN A 39 3.15 -19.68 -8.01
CA ASN A 39 3.93 -19.41 -6.79
C ASN A 39 4.52 -17.99 -6.78
N LEU A 40 4.09 -17.15 -7.73
CA LEU A 40 4.51 -15.77 -7.84
C LEU A 40 3.31 -14.86 -7.88
N LYS A 41 3.42 -13.72 -7.20
CA LYS A 41 2.54 -12.58 -7.42
C LYS A 41 3.20 -11.63 -8.39
N VAL A 42 2.48 -11.28 -9.45
CA VAL A 42 2.85 -10.21 -10.38
C VAL A 42 2.20 -8.92 -9.91
N LEU A 43 2.98 -7.87 -9.74
CA LEU A 43 2.46 -6.55 -9.40
C LEU A 43 1.93 -5.85 -10.66
N PRO A 44 0.71 -5.29 -10.65
CA PRO A 44 0.09 -4.75 -11.85
C PRO A 44 0.82 -3.53 -12.42
N HIS A 45 1.35 -2.64 -11.57
CA HIS A 45 1.97 -1.38 -12.01
C HIS A 45 3.34 -1.54 -12.68
N CYS A 46 4.10 -2.57 -12.32
CA CYS A 46 5.50 -2.70 -12.74
C CYS A 46 5.87 -4.10 -13.26
N ALA A 47 4.92 -5.04 -13.29
CA ALA A 47 5.11 -6.43 -13.70
C ALA A 47 6.23 -7.19 -12.94
N HIS A 48 6.73 -6.65 -11.83
CA HIS A 48 7.68 -7.35 -10.99
C HIS A 48 7.03 -8.53 -10.26
N ASN A 49 7.80 -9.60 -10.12
CA ASN A 49 7.35 -10.87 -9.58
C ASN A 49 7.88 -11.08 -8.16
N TYR A 50 7.02 -11.50 -7.23
CA TYR A 50 7.39 -11.79 -5.85
C TYR A 50 6.97 -13.21 -5.50
N CYS A 51 7.88 -14.01 -4.95
CA CYS A 51 7.46 -15.25 -4.28
C CYS A 51 6.79 -14.90 -2.95
N ARG A 52 5.91 -15.79 -2.49
CA ARG A 52 5.12 -15.62 -1.25
C ARG A 52 5.97 -15.19 -0.06
N GLU A 53 7.10 -15.85 0.16
CA GLU A 53 8.00 -15.55 1.27
C GLU A 53 8.62 -14.15 1.18
N CYS A 54 9.12 -13.76 0.00
CA CYS A 54 9.71 -12.44 -0.17
C CYS A 54 8.66 -11.33 -0.06
N LEU A 55 7.45 -11.57 -0.54
CA LEU A 55 6.35 -10.64 -0.42
C LEU A 55 5.95 -10.47 1.04
N ARG A 56 5.74 -11.58 1.76
CA ARG A 56 5.45 -11.60 3.20
C ARG A 56 6.48 -10.80 3.99
N ARG A 57 7.77 -11.08 3.78
CA ARG A 57 8.85 -10.35 4.45
C ARG A 57 8.87 -8.85 4.13
N THR A 58 8.39 -8.45 2.95
CA THR A 58 8.27 -7.03 2.60
C THR A 58 7.25 -6.33 3.49
N PHE A 59 6.13 -6.99 3.81
CA PHE A 59 5.15 -6.49 4.77
C PHE A 59 5.61 -6.63 6.23
N LEU A 60 6.32 -7.69 6.60
CA LEU A 60 6.83 -7.85 7.97
C LEU A 60 7.87 -6.80 8.35
N ARG A 61 8.61 -6.24 7.40
CA ARG A 61 9.52 -5.10 7.69
C ARG A 61 8.81 -3.86 8.22
N LEU A 62 7.51 -3.70 7.96
CA LEU A 62 6.70 -2.66 8.61
C LEU A 62 6.68 -2.79 10.13
N VAL A 63 6.91 -4.01 10.63
CA VAL A 63 6.76 -4.40 12.03
C VAL A 63 8.06 -4.25 12.80
N ASP A 64 9.18 -4.57 12.16
CA ASP A 64 10.46 -4.80 12.85
C ASP A 64 11.32 -3.53 13.00
N ASP A 65 11.13 -2.52 12.13
CA ASP A 65 12.00 -1.33 12.08
C ASP A 65 11.63 -0.23 13.11
N GLY A 66 11.31 -0.62 14.35
CA GLY A 66 11.35 0.30 15.50
C GLY A 66 10.42 1.52 15.46
N GLY A 67 9.27 1.44 14.77
CA GLY A 67 8.23 2.47 14.81
C GLY A 67 8.44 3.67 13.88
N GLU A 68 9.55 3.73 13.14
CA GLU A 68 9.87 4.88 12.28
C GLU A 68 9.43 4.68 10.82
N SER A 69 9.40 3.44 10.32
CA SER A 69 8.89 3.13 8.98
C SER A 69 7.34 3.03 8.98
N THR A 70 6.67 4.17 9.06
CA THR A 70 5.20 4.33 8.88
C THR A 70 4.72 4.20 7.43
N VAL A 71 5.49 3.45 6.63
CA VAL A 71 5.52 3.54 5.19
C VAL A 71 5.15 2.18 4.62
N PRO A 72 4.03 2.05 3.91
CA PRO A 72 3.64 0.79 3.28
C PRO A 72 4.70 0.24 2.32
N PRO A 73 4.71 -1.09 2.10
CA PRO A 73 5.67 -1.73 1.22
C PRO A 73 5.46 -1.25 -0.21
N ARG A 74 6.55 -1.12 -0.98
CA ARG A 74 6.50 -0.56 -2.34
C ARG A 74 7.33 -1.33 -3.34
N CYS A 75 6.95 -1.18 -4.60
CA CYS A 75 7.73 -1.58 -5.76
C CYS A 75 7.68 -0.48 -6.81
N CYS A 76 8.84 0.01 -7.26
CA CYS A 76 8.93 1.06 -8.29
C CYS A 76 8.13 2.32 -7.94
N GLY A 77 8.17 2.75 -6.67
CA GLY A 77 7.42 3.91 -6.18
C GLY A 77 5.92 3.66 -5.94
N HIS A 78 5.37 2.51 -6.35
CA HIS A 78 3.97 2.17 -6.15
C HIS A 78 3.78 1.32 -4.90
N GLU A 79 2.76 1.66 -4.12
CA GLU A 79 2.35 0.89 -2.95
C GLU A 79 1.91 -0.53 -3.33
N ILE A 80 2.37 -1.48 -2.53
CA ILE A 80 1.95 -2.88 -2.58
C ILE A 80 0.85 -3.03 -1.53
N THR A 81 -0.40 -2.93 -1.95
CA THR A 81 -1.55 -2.99 -1.05
C THR A 81 -1.99 -4.43 -0.78
N LEU A 82 -2.68 -4.63 0.36
CA LEU A 82 -3.33 -5.92 0.64
C LEU A 82 -4.49 -6.22 -0.32
N SER A 83 -5.10 -5.23 -0.96
CA SER A 83 -6.09 -5.48 -2.02
C SER A 83 -5.46 -6.19 -3.23
N ILE A 84 -4.18 -5.91 -3.52
CA ILE A 84 -3.46 -6.61 -4.59
C ILE A 84 -2.97 -7.96 -4.09
N THR A 85 -2.39 -8.03 -2.89
CA THR A 85 -1.60 -9.20 -2.46
C THR A 85 -2.27 -10.12 -1.45
N GLY A 86 -3.40 -9.73 -0.87
CA GLY A 86 -4.08 -10.38 0.26
C GLY A 86 -4.32 -11.87 0.03
N ASP A 87 -5.08 -12.23 -1.01
CA ASP A 87 -5.35 -13.64 -1.34
C ASP A 87 -4.07 -14.47 -1.56
N PHE A 88 -3.04 -13.82 -2.12
CA PHE A 88 -1.75 -14.45 -2.36
C PHE A 88 -0.89 -14.54 -1.10
N LEU A 89 -1.20 -13.82 -0.03
CA LEU A 89 -0.58 -13.99 1.28
C LEU A 89 -1.40 -14.93 2.16
N ASP A 90 -2.73 -14.93 2.06
CA ASP A 90 -3.64 -15.72 2.90
C ASP A 90 -3.54 -17.23 2.68
N GLY A 91 -3.16 -17.69 1.48
CA GLY A 91 -2.86 -19.11 1.24
C GLY A 91 -1.60 -19.67 1.95
N VAL A 92 -1.12 -19.05 3.04
CA VAL A 92 -0.02 -19.55 3.88
C VAL A 92 -0.59 -20.58 4.86
N GLU A 93 0.12 -21.70 5.06
CA GLU A 93 -0.28 -22.82 5.92
C GLU A 93 -0.41 -22.46 7.41
N ASN A 94 -0.04 -21.24 7.82
CA ASN A 94 -0.10 -20.75 9.20
C ASN A 94 -0.93 -19.46 9.28
N PRO A 95 -2.23 -19.53 9.63
CA PRO A 95 -3.17 -18.40 9.62
C PRO A 95 -2.85 -17.28 10.62
N THR A 96 -2.18 -17.61 11.74
CA THR A 96 -1.82 -16.65 12.79
C THR A 96 -0.86 -15.56 12.28
N ASP A 97 -0.06 -15.92 11.29
CA ASP A 97 1.00 -15.12 10.72
C ASP A 97 0.49 -14.08 9.71
N THR A 98 -0.67 -14.32 9.07
CA THR A 98 -1.32 -13.41 8.11
C THR A 98 -2.31 -12.46 8.77
N ILE A 99 -3.01 -12.90 9.82
CA ILE A 99 -3.90 -12.06 10.63
C ILE A 99 -3.12 -10.87 11.22
N GLY A 100 -1.99 -11.15 11.90
CA GLY A 100 -1.16 -10.09 12.48
C GLY A 100 -0.50 -9.16 11.45
N LEU A 101 -0.31 -9.61 10.21
CA LEU A 101 0.20 -8.77 9.12
C LEU A 101 -0.87 -7.78 8.66
N LYS A 102 -2.11 -8.25 8.48
CA LYS A 102 -3.23 -7.40 8.06
C LYS A 102 -3.52 -6.31 9.11
N GLU A 103 -3.60 -6.68 10.38
CA GLU A 103 -3.82 -5.73 11.48
C GLU A 103 -2.74 -4.66 11.52
N LYS A 104 -1.46 -5.05 11.45
CA LYS A 104 -0.35 -4.09 11.48
C LYS A 104 -0.32 -3.20 10.25
N TYR A 105 -0.63 -3.73 9.07
CA TYR A 105 -0.77 -2.93 7.86
C TYR A 105 -1.88 -1.89 8.01
N LEU A 106 -3.05 -2.26 8.56
CA LEU A 106 -4.13 -1.33 8.83
C LEU A 106 -3.74 -0.24 9.84
N GLN A 107 -2.98 -0.58 10.89
CA GLN A 107 -2.47 0.42 11.85
C GLN A 107 -1.50 1.41 11.18
N VAL A 108 -0.63 0.93 10.28
CA VAL A 108 0.26 1.81 9.50
C VAL A 108 -0.58 2.73 8.60
N LEU A 109 -1.60 2.18 7.92
CA LEU A 109 -2.51 2.96 7.09
C LEU A 109 -3.25 4.04 7.90
N GLU A 110 -3.82 3.69 9.03
CA GLU A 110 -4.54 4.60 9.93
C GLU A 110 -3.65 5.76 10.38
N LYS A 111 -2.41 5.46 10.81
CA LYS A 111 -1.44 6.47 11.26
C LYS A 111 -0.92 7.38 10.16
N ARG A 112 -0.88 6.92 8.91
CA ARG A 112 -0.42 7.74 7.79
C ARG A 112 -1.51 8.58 7.17
N THR A 113 -2.79 8.18 7.29
CA THR A 113 -3.89 8.94 6.71
C THR A 113 -4.09 10.25 7.46
N ASN A 114 -4.16 11.36 6.71
CA ASN A 114 -4.41 12.68 7.29
C ASN A 114 -5.89 12.89 7.69
N ASP A 115 -6.80 12.06 7.19
CA ASP A 115 -8.24 12.06 7.50
C ASP A 115 -8.76 10.62 7.62
N PRO A 116 -8.42 9.87 8.69
CA PRO A 116 -8.83 8.48 8.85
C PRO A 116 -10.35 8.37 8.98
N ILE A 117 -10.95 7.43 8.26
CA ILE A 117 -12.39 7.17 8.31
C ILE A 117 -12.63 5.91 9.12
N PHE A 118 -13.56 5.98 10.07
CA PHE A 118 -13.96 4.86 10.92
C PHE A 118 -15.42 4.50 10.69
N CYS A 119 -15.78 3.24 10.94
CA CYS A 119 -17.15 2.78 10.81
C CYS A 119 -18.09 3.52 11.78
N SER A 120 -19.04 4.28 11.23
CA SER A 120 -20.07 5.01 11.99
C SER A 120 -21.06 4.09 12.73
N ARG A 121 -21.17 2.81 12.35
CA ARG A 121 -22.06 1.83 12.99
C ARG A 121 -21.47 1.14 14.23
N GLY A 122 -20.31 1.58 14.71
CA GLY A 122 -19.69 1.05 15.93
C GLY A 122 -18.97 -0.29 15.75
N CYS A 123 -18.62 -0.69 14.52
CA CYS A 123 -17.75 -1.86 14.36
C CYS A 123 -16.40 -1.57 15.04
N ILE A 124 -15.95 -2.48 15.89
CA ILE A 124 -14.63 -2.42 16.54
C ILE A 124 -13.64 -3.40 15.91
N LYS A 125 -12.34 -3.19 16.17
CA LYS A 125 -11.23 -4.06 15.72
C LYS A 125 -11.40 -5.49 16.24
N ASP A 126 -11.64 -5.63 17.55
CA ASP A 126 -11.79 -6.91 18.25
C ASP A 126 -13.22 -7.09 18.77
N GLY A 127 -14.03 -7.94 18.15
CA GLY A 127 -15.43 -8.19 18.58
C GLY A 127 -16.43 -7.84 17.48
N ASP A 128 -17.66 -7.46 17.82
CA ASP A 128 -18.74 -7.20 16.86
C ASP A 128 -19.02 -5.70 16.68
N VAL A 129 -19.84 -5.12 17.57
CA VAL A 129 -20.30 -3.74 17.54
C VAL A 129 -20.34 -3.17 18.96
N GLU A 130 -19.74 -2.00 19.15
CA GLU A 130 -19.74 -1.21 20.38
C GLU A 130 -19.86 0.27 19.98
N LEU A 131 -21.00 0.90 20.29
CA LEU A 131 -21.34 2.24 19.78
C LEU A 131 -20.55 3.35 20.50
N ASP A 132 -20.23 3.12 21.76
CA ASP A 132 -19.51 3.99 22.71
C ASP A 132 -18.01 3.74 22.74
N ALA A 133 -17.50 2.85 21.88
CA ALA A 133 -16.08 2.56 21.79
C ALA A 133 -15.27 3.81 21.37
N GLY A 134 -14.07 3.94 21.93
CA GLY A 134 -13.09 4.97 21.56
C GLY A 134 -12.76 4.92 20.06
N LEU A 135 -12.38 6.06 19.48
CA LEU A 135 -12.08 6.13 18.04
C LEU A 135 -10.94 5.18 17.64
N ASP A 136 -9.99 4.95 18.54
CA ASP A 136 -8.84 4.06 18.40
C ASP A 136 -9.22 2.57 18.34
N THR A 137 -10.38 2.19 18.87
CA THR A 137 -10.89 0.81 18.84
C THR A 137 -11.85 0.58 17.67
N LYS A 138 -12.36 1.64 17.04
CA LYS A 138 -13.27 1.53 15.89
C LYS A 138 -12.56 0.95 14.67
N TRP A 139 -13.36 0.32 13.82
CA TRP A 139 -12.93 -0.27 12.57
C TRP A 139 -12.55 0.83 11.58
N PHE A 140 -11.26 0.91 11.26
CA PHE A 140 -10.71 1.77 10.23
C PHE A 140 -11.14 1.29 8.84
N ILE A 141 -11.71 2.18 8.03
CA ILE A 141 -12.07 1.93 6.64
C ILE A 141 -10.90 2.36 5.76
N THR A 142 -10.39 1.43 4.95
CA THR A 142 -9.20 1.67 4.14
C THR A 142 -9.46 2.65 2.99
N PRO A 143 -8.44 3.38 2.49
CA PRO A 143 -8.61 4.28 1.34
C PRO A 143 -9.18 3.63 0.08
N GLU A 144 -8.96 2.32 -0.10
CA GLU A 144 -9.51 1.53 -1.20
C GLU A 144 -11.02 1.25 -1.06
N GLU A 145 -11.56 1.37 0.16
CA GLU A 145 -12.98 1.19 0.48
C GLU A 145 -13.75 2.53 0.47
N ILE A 146 -13.08 3.63 0.09
CA ILE A 146 -13.65 4.97 0.00
C ILE A 146 -13.93 5.32 -1.47
N ARG A 147 -15.16 5.77 -1.72
CA ARG A 147 -15.60 6.34 -2.99
C ARG A 147 -15.62 7.86 -2.84
N GLU A 148 -14.54 8.49 -3.25
CA GLU A 148 -14.34 9.95 -3.10
C GLU A 148 -15.40 10.77 -3.85
N GLU A 149 -15.87 10.29 -5.01
CA GLU A 149 -16.89 10.97 -5.82
C GLU A 149 -18.28 11.00 -5.16
N GLU A 150 -18.55 10.04 -4.27
CA GLU A 150 -19.83 9.89 -3.55
C GLU A 150 -19.71 10.36 -2.08
N ASP A 151 -18.53 10.84 -1.67
CA ASP A 151 -18.18 11.08 -0.27
C ASP A 151 -18.52 9.89 0.66
N LEU A 152 -18.41 8.65 0.16
CA LEU A 152 -18.92 7.45 0.82
C LEU A 152 -17.81 6.45 1.13
N ALA A 153 -17.66 6.08 2.39
CA ALA A 153 -16.80 4.99 2.85
C ALA A 153 -17.64 3.76 3.21
N ILE A 154 -17.27 2.57 2.71
CA ILE A 154 -18.01 1.33 2.97
C ILE A 154 -17.20 0.44 3.91
N CYS A 155 -17.78 0.13 5.07
CA CYS A 155 -17.11 -0.74 6.04
C CYS A 155 -16.95 -2.17 5.50
N GLY A 156 -15.71 -2.66 5.39
CA GLY A 156 -15.41 -4.03 4.99
C GLY A 156 -16.08 -5.11 5.86
N LYS A 157 -16.33 -4.81 7.14
CA LYS A 157 -16.91 -5.72 8.15
C LYS A 157 -18.44 -5.81 8.09
N CYS A 158 -19.15 -4.70 8.29
CA CYS A 158 -20.62 -4.68 8.36
C CYS A 158 -21.32 -4.18 7.09
N LYS A 159 -20.55 -3.78 6.06
CA LYS A 159 -21.03 -3.18 4.81
C LYS A 159 -21.83 -1.89 4.99
N GLY A 160 -21.76 -1.27 6.16
CA GLY A 160 -22.37 0.03 6.43
C GLY A 160 -21.62 1.18 5.80
N GLY A 161 -22.37 2.18 5.32
CA GLY A 161 -21.83 3.42 4.78
C GLY A 161 -21.51 4.44 5.88
N THR A 162 -20.40 5.16 5.69
CA THR A 162 -20.03 6.32 6.49
C THR A 162 -19.73 7.48 5.56
N CYS A 163 -20.32 8.64 5.84
CA CYS A 163 -20.03 9.86 5.10
C CYS A 163 -18.61 10.31 5.41
N THR A 164 -17.82 10.49 4.39
CA THR A 164 -16.41 10.87 4.55
C THR A 164 -16.24 12.33 4.95
N LEU A 165 -17.26 13.17 4.75
CA LEU A 165 -17.25 14.58 5.15
C LEU A 165 -17.56 14.73 6.65
N CYS A 166 -18.78 14.39 7.06
CA CYS A 166 -19.24 14.58 8.46
C CYS A 166 -19.03 13.37 9.38
N LYS A 167 -18.49 12.26 8.86
CA LYS A 167 -18.25 11.00 9.60
C LYS A 167 -19.50 10.29 10.15
N MET A 168 -20.69 10.76 9.77
CA MET A 168 -21.98 10.18 10.17
C MET A 168 -22.40 9.01 9.27
N PRO A 169 -23.40 8.20 9.68
CA PRO A 169 -23.93 7.14 8.83
C PRO A 169 -24.38 7.66 7.46
N ALA A 170 -24.00 6.91 6.42
CA ALA A 170 -24.37 7.19 5.03
C ALA A 170 -25.14 5.99 4.41
N PRO A 171 -25.95 6.20 3.36
CA PRO A 171 -26.28 7.51 2.77
C PRO A 171 -27.12 8.38 3.71
N HIS A 172 -27.04 9.69 3.54
CA HIS A 172 -27.94 10.61 4.25
C HIS A 172 -29.35 10.49 3.67
N ILE A 173 -30.32 10.06 4.48
CA ILE A 173 -31.69 9.75 4.01
C ILE A 173 -32.61 10.98 4.08
N ALA A 174 -32.48 11.79 5.14
CA ALA A 174 -33.44 12.85 5.46
C ALA A 174 -32.87 14.28 5.41
N GLU A 175 -31.57 14.45 5.67
CA GLU A 175 -30.90 15.75 5.70
C GLU A 175 -29.71 15.72 4.76
N GLU A 176 -29.33 16.86 4.20
CA GLU A 176 -28.06 16.99 3.50
C GLU A 176 -26.89 16.77 4.47
N CYS A 177 -25.69 16.57 3.92
CA CYS A 177 -24.51 16.46 4.78
C CYS A 177 -24.39 17.72 5.65
N GLY A 178 -24.21 17.55 6.96
CA GLY A 178 -24.11 18.65 7.93
C GLY A 178 -22.89 19.58 7.76
N ILE A 179 -22.12 19.41 6.69
CA ILE A 179 -21.10 20.36 6.24
C ILE A 179 -21.74 21.22 5.14
N PRO A 180 -22.18 22.45 5.43
CA PRO A 180 -22.93 23.27 4.47
C PRO A 180 -22.01 24.00 3.48
N ASP A 181 -20.77 24.27 3.86
CA ASP A 181 -19.83 25.05 3.05
C ASP A 181 -19.06 24.19 2.05
N GLU A 182 -19.06 24.58 0.79
CA GLU A 182 -18.35 23.84 -0.27
C GLU A 182 -16.83 23.93 -0.12
N ALA A 183 -16.29 25.07 0.35
CA ALA A 183 -14.85 25.20 0.56
C ALA A 183 -14.38 24.27 1.69
N GLU A 184 -15.16 24.12 2.76
CA GLU A 184 -14.90 23.15 3.82
C GLU A 184 -14.93 21.69 3.30
N LYS A 185 -15.90 21.35 2.44
CA LYS A 185 -15.93 20.01 1.79
C LYS A 185 -14.68 19.77 0.95
N GLU A 186 -14.27 20.75 0.15
CA GLU A 186 -13.06 20.67 -0.67
C GLU A 186 -11.81 20.52 0.19
N GLU A 187 -11.70 21.22 1.31
CA GLU A 187 -10.58 21.10 2.24
C GLU A 187 -10.50 19.69 2.86
N ILE A 188 -11.64 19.12 3.26
CA ILE A 188 -11.71 17.75 3.79
C ILE A 188 -11.27 16.73 2.74
N ARG A 189 -11.76 16.84 1.50
CA ARG A 189 -11.35 15.97 0.38
C ARG A 189 -9.85 16.11 0.09
N TYR A 190 -9.35 17.33 0.08
CA TYR A 190 -7.93 17.62 -0.14
C TYR A 190 -7.05 17.00 0.94
N LYS A 191 -7.43 17.13 2.22
CA LYS A 191 -6.75 16.48 3.35
C LYS A 191 -6.66 14.97 3.15
N ARG A 192 -7.75 14.32 2.74
CA ARG A 192 -7.75 12.87 2.49
C ARG A 192 -6.87 12.45 1.31
N LEU A 193 -6.99 13.14 0.17
CA LEU A 193 -6.18 12.91 -1.02
C LEU A 193 -4.68 13.07 -0.74
N SER A 194 -4.32 14.07 0.06
CA SER A 194 -2.92 14.30 0.45
C SER A 194 -2.35 13.10 1.23
N GLY A 195 -3.10 12.56 2.20
CA GLY A 195 -2.67 11.39 2.97
C GLY A 195 -2.54 10.12 2.12
N LYS A 196 -3.47 9.91 1.17
CA LYS A 196 -3.40 8.79 0.21
C LYS A 196 -2.15 8.83 -0.66
N ASN A 197 -1.73 10.03 -1.04
CA ASN A 197 -0.51 10.24 -1.84
C ASN A 197 0.76 10.35 -0.98
N GLY A 198 0.68 10.12 0.34
CA GLY A 198 1.83 10.24 1.24
C GLY A 198 2.30 11.67 1.50
N TRP A 199 1.50 12.68 1.11
CA TRP A 199 1.78 14.08 1.36
C TRP A 199 1.39 14.45 2.79
N ARG A 200 2.11 15.39 3.38
CA ARG A 200 1.80 15.92 4.71
C ARG A 200 2.01 17.42 4.75
N CYS A 201 1.21 18.09 5.56
CA CYS A 201 1.47 19.47 5.93
C CYS A 201 2.67 19.51 6.90
N CYS A 202 3.51 20.52 6.76
CA CYS A 202 4.55 20.81 7.74
C CYS A 202 3.91 21.29 9.05
N ASP A 203 4.23 20.66 10.18
CA ASP A 203 3.69 21.01 11.49
C ASP A 203 4.04 22.44 11.93
N SER A 204 5.14 23.00 11.40
CA SER A 204 5.61 24.34 11.73
C SER A 204 4.91 25.44 10.91
N CYS A 205 4.66 25.25 9.62
CA CYS A 205 4.17 26.32 8.74
C CYS A 205 2.90 25.98 7.94
N GLY A 206 2.37 24.77 8.08
CA GLY A 206 1.18 24.29 7.37
C GLY A 206 1.36 24.03 5.88
N MET A 207 2.55 24.29 5.30
CA MET A 207 2.81 24.07 3.88
C MET A 207 2.69 22.57 3.55
N MET A 208 1.92 22.25 2.50
CA MET A 208 1.83 20.89 1.98
C MET A 208 3.15 20.50 1.33
N LEU A 209 3.67 19.33 1.72
CA LEU A 209 4.91 18.77 1.20
C LEU A 209 4.62 17.46 0.50
N SER A 210 5.15 17.33 -0.72
CA SER A 210 5.14 16.14 -1.54
C SER A 210 6.56 15.78 -1.95
N ARG A 211 6.75 14.55 -2.43
CA ARG A 211 8.04 14.06 -2.90
C ARG A 211 7.84 13.04 -4.00
N ASP A 212 8.56 13.22 -5.10
CA ASP A 212 8.49 12.30 -6.24
C ASP A 212 9.42 11.08 -6.06
N VAL A 213 10.65 11.29 -5.59
CA VAL A 213 11.71 10.25 -5.44
C VAL A 213 12.64 10.53 -4.26
N GLY A 214 13.50 9.58 -3.84
CA GLY A 214 14.49 9.78 -2.76
C GLY A 214 14.10 9.26 -1.36
N CYS A 215 14.54 9.96 -0.31
CA CYS A 215 14.26 9.62 1.10
C CYS A 215 12.86 10.09 1.55
N ALA A 216 12.21 9.40 2.48
CA ALA A 216 10.92 9.84 3.05
C ALA A 216 11.06 11.06 3.98
N HIS A 217 12.26 11.29 4.52
CA HIS A 217 12.61 12.49 5.25
C HIS A 217 12.87 13.64 4.27
N VAL A 218 12.11 14.72 4.42
CA VAL A 218 12.25 15.97 3.67
C VAL A 218 12.40 17.13 4.65
N VAL A 219 13.08 18.19 4.23
CA VAL A 219 13.19 19.43 5.00
C VAL A 219 12.26 20.46 4.36
N CYS A 220 11.31 20.98 5.14
CA CYS A 220 10.43 22.05 4.69
C CYS A 220 11.23 23.32 4.37
N ARG A 221 10.70 24.22 3.54
CA ARG A 221 11.32 25.53 3.28
C ARG A 221 11.46 26.40 4.53
N CYS A 222 10.67 26.15 5.57
CA CYS A 222 10.84 26.80 6.88
C CYS A 222 11.97 26.21 7.73
N GLY A 223 12.63 25.13 7.28
CA GLY A 223 13.72 24.46 7.97
C GLY A 223 13.30 23.30 8.87
N ASN A 224 12.00 23.03 9.03
CA ASN A 224 11.50 21.92 9.84
C ASN A 224 11.63 20.57 9.12
N ASP A 225 12.12 19.55 9.83
CA ASP A 225 12.16 18.17 9.34
C ASP A 225 10.74 17.56 9.30
N VAL A 226 10.40 16.94 8.17
CA VAL A 226 9.10 16.30 7.97
C VAL A 226 9.33 14.92 7.38
N TRP A 227 8.74 13.90 8.03
CA TRP A 227 8.73 12.54 7.51
C TRP A 227 7.41 12.35 6.77
N LEU A 228 7.49 12.36 5.45
CA LEU A 228 6.35 12.09 4.60
C LEU A 228 6.02 10.61 4.68
N ALA A 229 4.73 10.29 4.81
CA ALA A 229 4.26 8.91 4.87
C ALA A 229 4.13 8.34 3.46
N PHE A 230 5.26 8.29 2.79
CA PHE A 230 5.42 7.64 1.51
C PHE A 230 5.90 6.25 1.76
#